data_AF-A0A5D2PY99-F1
#
_entry.id   AF-A0A5D2PY99-F1
#
_cell.length_a   1.000
_cell.length_b   1.000
_cell.length_c   1.000
_cell.angle_alpha   90.00
_cell.angle_beta   90.00
_cell.angle_gamma   90.00
#
_symmetry.space_group_name_H-M   'P 1'
#
loop_
_entity.id
_entity.type
_entity.pdbx_description
1 polymer ?
#
loop_
_entity_poly.entity_id
_entity_poly.type
_entity_poly.pdbx_seq_one_letter_code
_entity_poly.pdbx_strand_id
1 'polypeptide(L)'
;MEVCRPLKTDDKLKHRPLNPYRFFRGMICLVVFLSTAFMLLAYLGPGAVLFRYLSIQYSRKATSFFFGLWLSMWPFLFEKINGTKVVFSGDDVPRKERILIIVNHRTEVDWMYLWDLAMRKGCLGYIKYILKSSLMKLPVLGWGFHVLEFISVDRKWETDETILHQMLSTFKNPRDPLWLALFPEGTDFTEEKCEKSKKFAAEVGLPVLTNVLLPKTRGFCLCLETLRGSFDAVYDLTIAYKRQCPFFLDNVFGVDPSEVHIHIQRIPINNIPTSDAEAAAWLTNRFKVKDELLSDFKSQGQFPDQKPEEQLSTLQSLLNFTVIIALTTIFTYLTFSYKLCMVYVSLACLYLAYITRCKIFPMPLEFLPFVKGKKDD
;
A
#
# COMPACT_ATOMS: atom_id res chain seq x y z
N MET A 1 -10.06 -47.53 14.71
CA MET A 1 -8.85 -46.70 14.56
C MET A 1 -8.42 -46.76 13.11
N GLU A 2 -9.02 -45.94 12.26
CA GLU A 2 -8.54 -45.76 10.89
C GLU A 2 -7.49 -44.67 10.91
N VAL A 3 -6.26 -45.07 10.59
CA VAL A 3 -5.12 -44.18 10.45
C VAL A 3 -5.39 -43.28 9.25
N CYS A 4 -5.73 -42.02 9.53
CA CYS A 4 -5.85 -40.97 8.52
C CYS A 4 -4.49 -40.82 7.83
N ARG A 5 -4.37 -41.36 6.62
CA ARG A 5 -3.19 -41.12 5.78
C ARG A 5 -3.17 -39.63 5.44
N PRO A 6 -2.03 -38.93 5.53
CA PRO A 6 -1.95 -37.59 5.01
C PRO A 6 -2.25 -37.65 3.52
N LEU A 7 -3.19 -36.81 3.07
CA LEU A 7 -3.41 -36.52 1.66
C LEU A 7 -2.05 -36.19 1.06
N LYS A 8 -1.56 -37.05 0.17
CA LYS A 8 -0.51 -36.70 -0.77
C LYS A 8 -1.11 -35.62 -1.67
N THR A 9 -0.99 -34.37 -1.26
CA THR A 9 -1.05 -33.26 -2.19
C THR A 9 0.03 -33.51 -3.23
N ASP A 10 -0.35 -33.34 -4.49
CA ASP A 10 0.53 -33.41 -5.66
C ASP A 10 1.49 -32.21 -5.61
N ASP A 11 2.37 -32.19 -4.60
CA ASP A 11 3.17 -31.05 -4.14
C ASP A 11 4.53 -31.01 -4.85
N LYS A 12 4.55 -31.41 -6.12
CA LYS A 12 5.70 -31.23 -6.98
C LYS A 12 5.58 -29.87 -7.67
N LEU A 13 6.46 -28.95 -7.26
CA LEU A 13 6.85 -27.71 -7.94
C LEU A 13 5.83 -26.57 -7.91
N LYS A 14 6.05 -25.55 -7.08
CA LYS A 14 5.66 -24.16 -7.46
C LYS A 14 6.52 -23.07 -6.78
N HIS A 15 7.68 -23.36 -6.19
CA HIS A 15 8.79 -22.40 -6.28
C HIS A 15 9.21 -22.39 -7.75
N ARG A 16 9.23 -21.22 -8.38
CA ARG A 16 9.53 -21.13 -9.82
C ARG A 16 11.01 -20.77 -9.94
N PRO A 17 11.90 -21.74 -10.21
CA PRO A 17 13.33 -21.46 -10.20
C PRO A 17 13.67 -20.35 -11.19
N LEU A 18 14.60 -19.49 -10.79
CA LEU A 18 15.12 -18.45 -11.66
C LEU A 18 15.86 -19.12 -12.82
N ASN A 19 15.34 -18.95 -14.02
CA ASN A 19 15.97 -19.42 -15.26
C ASN A 19 16.30 -18.22 -16.16
N PRO A 20 17.13 -18.39 -17.20
CA PRO A 20 17.53 -17.28 -18.07
C PRO A 20 16.34 -16.51 -18.64
N TYR A 21 15.27 -17.21 -19.05
CA TYR A 21 14.06 -16.57 -19.54
C TYR A 21 13.40 -15.64 -18.50
N ARG A 22 13.17 -16.12 -17.27
CA ARG A 22 12.60 -15.31 -16.18
C ARG A 22 13.51 -14.13 -15.82
N PHE A 23 14.82 -14.36 -15.82
CA PHE A 23 15.80 -13.31 -15.58
C PHE A 23 15.68 -12.19 -16.61
N PHE A 24 15.78 -12.50 -17.91
CA PHE A 24 15.70 -11.48 -18.96
C PHE A 24 14.33 -10.80 -19.01
N ARG A 25 13.24 -11.57 -18.87
CA ARG A 25 11.89 -11.01 -18.80
C ARG A 25 11.72 -10.06 -17.60
N GLY A 26 12.21 -10.45 -16.43
CA GLY A 26 12.15 -9.63 -15.23
C GLY A 26 12.99 -8.36 -15.35
N MET A 27 14.18 -8.45 -15.98
CA MET A 27 15.00 -7.27 -16.29
C MET A 27 14.29 -6.31 -17.24
N ILE A 28 13.66 -6.82 -18.30
CA ILE A 28 12.85 -6.00 -19.22
C ILE A 28 11.70 -5.33 -18.46
N CYS A 29 10.97 -6.09 -17.63
CA CYS A 29 9.90 -5.54 -16.80
C CYS A 29 10.44 -4.42 -15.89
N LEU A 30 11.52 -4.67 -15.16
CA LEU A 30 12.11 -3.68 -14.25
C LEU A 30 12.50 -2.39 -14.99
N VAL A 31 13.13 -2.49 -16.16
CA VAL A 31 13.46 -1.33 -17.00
C VAL A 31 12.19 -0.58 -17.42
N VAL A 32 11.14 -1.29 -17.84
CA VAL A 32 9.85 -0.69 -18.19
C VAL A 32 9.23 0.03 -16.99
N PHE A 33 9.16 -0.61 -15.81
CA PHE A 33 8.59 0.01 -14.61
C PHE A 33 9.36 1.26 -14.19
N LEU A 34 10.70 1.21 -14.17
CA LEU A 34 11.53 2.35 -13.77
C LEU A 34 11.48 3.50 -14.78
N SER A 35 11.56 3.19 -16.08
CA SER A 35 11.51 4.22 -17.14
C SER A 35 10.15 4.90 -17.21
N THR A 36 9.05 4.13 -17.17
CA THR A 36 7.69 4.68 -17.17
C THR A 36 7.45 5.53 -15.92
N ALA A 37 7.82 5.04 -14.72
CA ALA A 37 7.71 5.81 -13.48
C ALA A 37 8.46 7.13 -13.56
N PHE A 38 9.71 7.09 -14.03
CA PHE A 38 10.55 8.28 -14.18
C PHE A 38 9.90 9.29 -15.14
N MET A 39 9.48 8.87 -16.33
CA MET A 39 8.90 9.78 -17.33
C MET A 39 7.57 10.38 -16.87
N LEU A 40 6.69 9.57 -16.29
CA LEU A 40 5.43 10.05 -15.71
C LEU A 40 5.66 11.05 -14.59
N LEU A 41 6.59 10.75 -13.66
CA LEU A 41 6.90 11.66 -12.56
C LEU A 41 7.53 12.96 -13.06
N ALA A 42 8.50 12.90 -13.97
CA ALA A 42 9.16 14.08 -14.49
C ALA A 42 8.19 15.03 -15.23
N TYR A 43 7.23 14.49 -16.00
CA TYR A 43 6.27 15.29 -16.76
C TYR A 43 5.03 15.72 -15.98
N LEU A 44 4.50 14.86 -15.11
CA LEU A 44 3.21 15.10 -14.44
C LEU A 44 3.38 15.47 -12.97
N GLY A 45 4.47 15.05 -12.33
CA GLY A 45 4.73 15.27 -10.90
C GLY A 45 4.76 16.75 -10.51
N PRO A 46 5.57 17.61 -11.18
CA PRO A 46 5.59 19.03 -10.85
C PRO A 46 4.22 19.68 -11.01
N GLY A 47 3.50 19.36 -12.08
CA GLY A 47 2.14 19.84 -12.31
C GLY A 47 1.17 19.41 -11.20
N ALA A 48 1.21 18.14 -10.79
CA ALA A 48 0.38 17.62 -9.71
C ALA A 48 0.61 18.36 -8.38
N VAL A 49 1.87 18.64 -8.05
CA VAL A 49 2.26 19.36 -6.83
C VAL A 49 1.87 20.83 -6.90
N LEU A 50 2.14 21.51 -8.02
CA LEU A 50 1.80 22.94 -8.19
C LEU A 50 0.28 23.15 -8.22
N PHE A 51 -0.46 22.28 -8.89
CA PHE A 51 -1.92 22.37 -8.96
C PHE A 51 -2.60 22.23 -7.59
N ARG A 52 -1.90 21.65 -6.62
CA ARG A 52 -2.37 21.57 -5.23
C ARG A 52 -2.56 22.94 -4.57
N TYR A 53 -1.81 23.98 -4.98
CA TYR A 53 -2.05 25.36 -4.52
C TYR A 53 -3.43 25.89 -4.95
N LEU A 54 -3.98 25.39 -6.05
CA LEU A 54 -5.29 25.78 -6.56
C LEU A 54 -6.39 24.88 -5.99
N SER A 55 -6.20 23.57 -6.02
CA SER A 55 -7.16 22.62 -5.47
C SER A 55 -6.54 21.28 -5.11
N ILE A 56 -6.60 20.95 -3.81
CA ILE A 56 -6.22 19.63 -3.28
C ILE A 56 -7.06 18.53 -3.95
N GLN A 57 -8.37 18.73 -4.06
CA GLN A 57 -9.28 17.71 -4.58
C GLN A 57 -8.98 17.36 -6.04
N TYR A 58 -8.82 18.36 -6.91
CA TYR A 58 -8.56 18.08 -8.32
C TYR A 58 -7.12 17.58 -8.54
N SER A 59 -6.14 18.08 -7.77
CA SER A 59 -4.78 17.53 -7.76
C SER A 59 -4.80 16.04 -7.41
N ARG A 60 -5.50 15.64 -6.33
CA ARG A 60 -5.67 14.23 -5.96
C ARG A 60 -6.36 13.42 -7.03
N LYS A 61 -7.45 13.91 -7.63
CA LYS A 61 -8.14 13.19 -8.71
C LYS A 61 -7.22 12.94 -9.91
N ALA A 62 -6.48 13.96 -10.35
CA ALA A 62 -5.54 13.83 -11.46
C ALA A 62 -4.40 12.85 -11.12
N THR A 63 -3.78 13.01 -9.96
CA THR A 63 -2.73 12.11 -9.47
C THR A 63 -3.23 10.68 -9.35
N SER A 64 -4.38 10.46 -8.72
CA SER A 64 -5.00 9.14 -8.57
C SER A 64 -5.32 8.50 -9.93
N PHE A 65 -5.70 9.28 -10.93
CA PHE A 65 -5.92 8.77 -12.28
C PHE A 65 -4.61 8.31 -12.93
N PHE A 66 -3.64 9.21 -13.12
CA PHE A 66 -2.40 8.88 -13.84
C PHE A 66 -1.54 7.84 -13.11
N PHE A 67 -1.33 8.03 -11.81
CA PHE A 67 -0.54 7.09 -11.03
C PHE A 67 -1.31 5.81 -10.70
N GLY A 68 -2.65 5.84 -10.66
CA GLY A 68 -3.47 4.63 -10.60
C GLY A 68 -3.30 3.75 -11.84
N LEU A 69 -3.20 4.34 -13.04
CA LEU A 69 -2.88 3.61 -14.27
C LEU A 69 -1.49 2.95 -14.17
N TRP A 70 -0.48 3.69 -13.71
CA TRP A 70 0.87 3.13 -13.52
C TRP A 70 0.90 2.02 -12.46
N LEU A 71 0.24 2.23 -11.31
CA LEU A 71 0.14 1.22 -10.25
C LEU A 71 -0.55 -0.06 -10.75
N SER A 72 -1.49 0.03 -11.69
CA SER A 72 -2.19 -1.14 -12.22
C SER A 72 -1.28 -2.10 -13.01
N MET A 73 -0.10 -1.65 -13.41
CA MET A 73 0.91 -2.52 -14.03
C MET A 73 1.42 -3.58 -13.05
N TRP A 74 1.42 -3.32 -11.73
CA TRP A 74 1.91 -4.27 -10.72
C TRP A 74 0.98 -5.49 -10.56
N PRO A 75 -0.34 -5.34 -10.30
CA PRO A 75 -1.27 -6.47 -10.36
C PRO A 75 -1.22 -7.23 -11.69
N PHE A 76 -1.03 -6.52 -12.81
CA PHE A 76 -0.84 -7.15 -14.12
C PHE A 76 0.44 -8.01 -14.18
N LEU A 77 1.55 -7.49 -13.65
CA LEU A 77 2.81 -8.23 -13.51
C LEU A 77 2.61 -9.46 -12.62
N PHE A 78 1.94 -9.33 -11.47
CA PHE A 78 1.76 -10.42 -10.52
C PHE A 78 0.87 -11.53 -11.09
N GLU A 79 -0.36 -11.20 -11.47
CA GLU A 79 -1.34 -12.24 -11.81
C GLU A 79 -1.21 -12.73 -13.25
N LYS A 80 -0.91 -11.85 -14.22
CA LYS A 80 -0.93 -12.23 -15.65
C LYS A 80 0.43 -12.60 -16.19
N ILE A 81 1.46 -11.83 -15.87
CA ILE A 81 2.82 -12.09 -16.36
C ILE A 81 3.45 -13.18 -15.50
N ASN A 82 3.47 -13.02 -14.18
CA ASN A 82 4.09 -13.97 -13.27
C ASN A 82 3.21 -15.17 -13.01
N GLY A 83 1.88 -15.07 -13.17
CA GLY A 83 0.95 -16.16 -12.87
C GLY A 83 0.83 -16.44 -11.38
N THR A 84 1.07 -15.43 -10.52
CA THR A 84 0.79 -15.49 -9.08
C THR A 84 -0.71 -15.55 -8.89
N LYS A 85 -1.19 -16.56 -8.14
CA LYS A 85 -2.61 -16.69 -7.82
C LYS A 85 -2.93 -15.84 -6.59
N VAL A 86 -3.89 -14.93 -6.69
CA VAL A 86 -4.33 -14.09 -5.56
C VAL A 86 -5.71 -14.56 -5.11
N VAL A 87 -5.80 -15.08 -3.89
CA VAL A 87 -7.02 -15.69 -3.32
C VAL A 87 -7.60 -14.79 -2.26
N PHE A 88 -8.86 -14.41 -2.43
CA PHE A 88 -9.61 -13.63 -1.43
C PHE A 88 -10.54 -14.53 -0.62
N SER A 89 -10.76 -14.14 0.63
CA SER A 89 -11.67 -14.84 1.55
C SER A 89 -12.31 -13.89 2.57
N GLY A 90 -13.37 -14.33 3.26
CA GLY A 90 -14.08 -13.53 4.26
C GLY A 90 -15.16 -12.62 3.67
N ASP A 91 -15.26 -11.38 4.14
CA ASP A 91 -16.37 -10.47 3.84
C ASP A 91 -16.30 -9.87 2.44
N ASP A 92 -17.47 -9.68 1.80
CA ASP A 92 -17.58 -8.92 0.56
C ASP A 92 -17.49 -7.43 0.85
N VAL A 93 -16.46 -6.79 0.31
CA VAL A 93 -16.24 -5.36 0.52
C VAL A 93 -16.86 -4.52 -0.60
N PRO A 94 -17.63 -3.47 -0.26
CA PRO A 94 -18.23 -2.58 -1.25
C PRO A 94 -17.20 -1.78 -2.05
N ARG A 95 -17.62 -1.31 -3.22
CA ARG A 95 -16.85 -0.31 -3.99
C ARG A 95 -17.10 1.08 -3.39
N LYS A 96 -16.11 1.97 -3.53
CA LYS A 96 -16.21 3.40 -3.18
C LYS A 96 -16.30 3.76 -1.69
N GLU A 97 -16.06 2.82 -0.78
CA GLU A 97 -15.93 3.17 0.64
C GLU A 97 -14.62 3.89 0.92
N ARG A 98 -14.69 4.85 1.84
CA ARG A 98 -13.52 5.44 2.50
C ARG A 98 -13.17 4.61 3.71
N ILE A 99 -11.96 4.07 3.74
CA ILE A 99 -11.58 3.07 4.73
C ILE A 99 -10.20 3.30 5.31
N LEU A 100 -10.02 2.76 6.51
CA LEU A 100 -8.72 2.43 7.08
C LEU A 100 -8.49 0.93 6.92
N ILE A 101 -7.37 0.54 6.34
CA ILE A 101 -6.93 -0.85 6.20
C ILE A 101 -5.91 -1.12 7.30
N ILE A 102 -6.13 -2.17 8.08
CA ILE A 102 -5.13 -2.71 8.99
C ILE A 102 -4.74 -4.12 8.52
N VAL A 103 -3.43 -4.40 8.49
CA VAL A 103 -2.92 -5.66 7.94
C VAL A 103 -1.66 -6.12 8.69
N ASN A 104 -1.47 -7.44 8.79
CA ASN A 104 -0.22 -8.02 9.30
C ASN A 104 0.93 -7.81 8.29
N HIS A 105 2.17 -7.84 8.75
CA HIS A 105 3.35 -7.55 7.93
C HIS A 105 4.31 -8.74 7.93
N ARG A 106 4.27 -9.58 6.89
CA ARG A 106 5.09 -10.77 6.69
C ARG A 106 6.35 -10.52 5.85
N THR A 107 6.31 -9.59 4.91
CA THR A 107 7.44 -9.28 4.02
C THR A 107 7.41 -7.82 3.54
N GLU A 108 8.55 -7.33 3.05
CA GLU A 108 8.73 -5.97 2.54
C GLU A 108 7.78 -5.59 1.37
N VAL A 109 7.08 -6.56 0.77
CA VAL A 109 6.20 -6.36 -0.39
C VAL A 109 4.70 -6.58 -0.10
N ASP A 110 4.29 -6.83 1.14
CA ASP A 110 2.86 -7.07 1.47
C ASP A 110 1.95 -5.94 0.98
N TRP A 111 2.42 -4.70 1.10
CA TRP A 111 1.71 -3.50 0.70
C TRP A 111 1.40 -3.45 -0.79
N MET A 112 2.21 -4.13 -1.63
CA MET A 112 2.01 -4.22 -3.07
C MET A 112 0.81 -5.12 -3.41
N TYR A 113 0.55 -6.16 -2.60
CA TYR A 113 -0.60 -7.05 -2.79
C TYR A 113 -1.94 -6.41 -2.42
N LEU A 114 -1.92 -5.30 -1.67
CA LEU A 114 -3.13 -4.48 -1.47
C LEU A 114 -3.61 -3.84 -2.79
N TRP A 115 -2.73 -3.71 -3.79
CA TRP A 115 -3.10 -3.20 -5.10
C TRP A 115 -4.02 -4.15 -5.87
N ASP A 116 -3.86 -5.47 -5.70
CA ASP A 116 -4.73 -6.47 -6.33
C ASP A 116 -6.18 -6.33 -5.83
N LEU A 117 -6.36 -6.07 -4.53
CA LEU A 117 -7.67 -5.77 -3.94
C LEU A 117 -8.18 -4.40 -4.39
N ALA A 118 -7.36 -3.37 -4.27
CA ALA A 118 -7.75 -1.99 -4.61
C ALA A 118 -8.12 -1.85 -6.10
N MET A 119 -7.47 -2.59 -7.00
CA MET A 119 -7.79 -2.61 -8.42
C MET A 119 -9.20 -3.18 -8.67
N ARG A 120 -9.55 -4.32 -8.06
CA ARG A 120 -10.89 -4.94 -8.17
C ARG A 120 -12.01 -4.07 -7.61
N LYS A 121 -11.68 -3.21 -6.64
CA LYS A 121 -12.64 -2.29 -6.02
C LYS A 121 -12.64 -0.88 -6.63
N GLY A 122 -11.80 -0.63 -7.64
CA GLY A 122 -11.71 0.67 -8.31
C GLY A 122 -11.09 1.77 -7.44
N CYS A 123 -10.31 1.38 -6.44
CA CYS A 123 -9.72 2.28 -5.43
C CYS A 123 -8.20 2.41 -5.55
N LEU A 124 -7.58 1.80 -6.57
CA LEU A 124 -6.11 1.72 -6.69
C LEU A 124 -5.40 3.08 -6.66
N GLY A 125 -5.92 4.10 -7.33
CA GLY A 125 -5.34 5.45 -7.31
C GLY A 125 -5.50 6.19 -5.97
N TYR A 126 -6.36 5.69 -5.09
CA TYR A 126 -6.75 6.35 -3.84
C TYR A 126 -6.17 5.67 -2.59
N ILE A 127 -5.38 4.61 -2.78
CA ILE A 127 -4.65 3.97 -1.69
C ILE A 127 -3.49 4.86 -1.23
N LYS A 128 -3.35 5.02 0.08
CA LYS A 128 -2.31 5.81 0.76
C LYS A 128 -1.68 4.95 1.83
N TYR A 129 -0.41 5.17 2.15
CA TYR A 129 0.30 4.36 3.13
C TYR A 129 0.95 5.23 4.20
N ILE A 130 1.04 4.69 5.41
CA ILE A 130 1.97 5.16 6.44
C ILE A 130 3.23 4.30 6.34
N LEU A 131 4.37 4.90 5.97
CA LEU A 131 5.60 4.19 5.62
C LEU A 131 6.85 4.75 6.31
N LYS A 132 7.93 3.97 6.32
CA LYS A 132 9.21 4.38 6.92
C LYS A 132 9.87 5.51 6.12
N SER A 133 10.26 6.59 6.79
CA SER A 133 10.87 7.79 6.18
C SER A 133 12.09 7.51 5.30
N SER A 134 12.88 6.48 5.61
CA SER A 134 14.03 6.10 4.80
C SER A 134 13.68 5.71 3.37
N LEU A 135 12.45 5.24 3.11
CA LEU A 135 12.00 4.89 1.75
C LEU A 135 11.83 6.12 0.85
N MET A 136 11.62 7.30 1.44
CA MET A 136 11.55 8.57 0.69
C MET A 136 12.89 8.94 0.03
N LYS A 137 14.00 8.29 0.43
CA LYS A 137 15.33 8.52 -0.13
C LYS A 137 15.57 7.74 -1.43
N LEU A 138 14.70 6.81 -1.80
CA LEU A 138 14.82 6.04 -3.04
C LEU A 138 14.56 6.96 -4.23
N PRO A 139 15.48 7.08 -5.20
CA PRO A 139 15.24 7.84 -6.42
C PRO A 139 14.00 7.30 -7.15
N VAL A 140 13.24 8.20 -7.77
CA VAL A 140 11.99 7.90 -8.50
C VAL A 140 10.86 7.40 -7.58
N LEU A 141 11.04 6.29 -6.86
CA LEU A 141 10.04 5.73 -5.95
C LEU A 141 9.67 6.69 -4.82
N GLY A 142 10.66 7.34 -4.20
CA GLY A 142 10.42 8.34 -3.16
C GLY A 142 9.63 9.55 -3.66
N TRP A 143 9.88 9.97 -4.91
CA TRP A 143 9.10 11.04 -5.55
C TRP A 143 7.66 10.59 -5.80
N GLY A 144 7.47 9.34 -6.23
CA GLY A 144 6.15 8.72 -6.37
C GLY A 144 5.39 8.69 -5.04
N PHE A 145 6.01 8.23 -3.96
CA PHE A 145 5.41 8.22 -2.62
C PHE A 145 5.03 9.63 -2.16
N HIS A 146 5.85 10.62 -2.46
CA HIS A 146 5.57 12.01 -2.14
C HIS A 146 4.38 12.57 -2.94
N VAL A 147 4.38 12.42 -4.27
CA VAL A 147 3.30 12.88 -5.15
C VAL A 147 1.97 12.15 -4.82
N LEU A 148 2.05 10.87 -4.45
CA LEU A 148 0.91 10.08 -3.98
C LEU A 148 0.50 10.38 -2.54
N GLU A 149 1.12 11.35 -1.85
CA GLU A 149 0.77 11.73 -0.47
C GLU A 149 0.84 10.58 0.54
N PHE A 150 1.82 9.68 0.39
CA PHE A 150 2.10 8.69 1.43
C PHE A 150 2.72 9.40 2.64
N ILE A 151 2.32 8.98 3.84
CA ILE A 151 2.75 9.60 5.08
C ILE A 151 4.03 8.91 5.56
N SER A 152 5.14 9.63 5.53
CA SER A 152 6.43 9.12 5.97
C SER A 152 6.64 9.36 7.47
N VAL A 153 6.97 8.30 8.22
CA VAL A 153 7.24 8.34 9.67
C VAL A 153 8.65 7.88 10.01
N ASP A 154 9.29 8.52 10.98
CA ASP A 154 10.62 8.22 11.51
C ASP A 154 10.60 7.14 12.60
N ARG A 155 9.40 6.66 12.97
CA ARG A 155 9.10 5.69 14.05
C ARG A 155 9.49 6.22 15.43
N LYS A 156 9.34 7.53 15.61
CA LYS A 156 9.54 8.29 16.86
C LYS A 156 8.33 9.16 17.07
N TRP A 157 7.49 8.79 18.03
CA TRP A 157 6.18 9.40 18.19
C TRP A 157 6.25 10.92 18.38
N GLU A 158 7.22 11.37 19.18
CA GLU A 158 7.39 12.78 19.56
C GLU A 158 7.60 13.69 18.33
N THR A 159 8.13 13.14 17.24
CA THR A 159 8.28 13.84 15.95
C THR A 159 7.16 13.53 14.99
N ASP A 160 6.71 12.27 14.97
CA ASP A 160 5.77 11.77 13.97
C ASP A 160 4.32 12.21 14.23
N GLU A 161 3.92 12.44 15.48
CA GLU A 161 2.55 12.80 15.86
C GLU A 161 2.05 14.04 15.10
N THR A 162 2.81 15.13 15.14
CA THR A 162 2.45 16.39 14.47
C THR A 162 2.36 16.21 12.94
N ILE A 163 3.33 15.50 12.35
CA ILE A 163 3.39 15.25 10.90
C ILE A 163 2.19 14.39 10.46
N LEU A 164 1.91 13.33 11.21
CA LEU A 164 0.83 12.40 10.96
C LEU A 164 -0.52 13.11 11.09
N HIS A 165 -0.75 13.85 12.19
CA HIS A 165 -1.98 14.61 12.40
C HIS A 165 -2.20 15.67 11.31
N GLN A 166 -1.15 16.41 10.91
CA GLN A 166 -1.24 17.40 9.83
C GLN A 166 -1.63 16.75 8.50
N MET A 167 -0.97 15.67 8.11
CA MET A 167 -1.27 14.96 6.86
C MET A 167 -2.67 14.34 6.88
N LEU A 168 -3.03 13.64 7.96
CA LEU A 168 -4.36 13.05 8.14
C LEU A 168 -5.46 14.12 8.09
N SER A 169 -5.24 15.29 8.67
CA SER A 169 -6.20 16.39 8.62
C SER A 169 -6.53 16.84 7.19
N THR A 170 -5.59 16.71 6.25
CA THR A 170 -5.85 17.03 4.84
C THR A 170 -6.79 16.01 4.16
N PHE A 171 -7.00 14.83 4.76
CA PHE A 171 -7.85 13.78 4.22
C PHE A 171 -9.29 13.82 4.73
N LYS A 172 -9.67 14.80 5.57
CA LYS A 172 -11.01 14.92 6.17
C LYS A 172 -12.14 15.15 5.16
N ASN A 173 -11.86 15.66 3.97
CA ASN A 173 -12.89 15.93 2.96
C ASN A 173 -13.56 14.61 2.51
N PRO A 174 -14.86 14.40 2.80
CA PRO A 174 -15.54 13.13 2.48
C PRO A 174 -15.74 12.94 0.97
N ARG A 175 -15.59 13.99 0.16
CA ARG A 175 -15.71 13.91 -1.31
C ARG A 175 -14.47 13.33 -2.00
N ASP A 176 -13.35 13.23 -1.29
CA ASP A 176 -12.14 12.59 -1.80
C ASP A 176 -12.25 11.08 -1.49
N PRO A 177 -12.01 10.14 -2.42
CA PRO A 177 -11.91 8.74 -2.02
C PRO A 177 -10.61 8.49 -1.24
N LEU A 178 -10.62 7.54 -0.29
CA LEU A 178 -9.47 7.27 0.58
C LEU A 178 -9.42 5.81 1.01
N TRP A 179 -8.31 5.15 0.69
CA TRP A 179 -7.95 3.84 1.26
C TRP A 179 -6.63 4.02 2.03
N LEU A 180 -6.69 4.28 3.34
CA LEU A 180 -5.49 4.49 4.14
C LEU A 180 -4.99 3.14 4.69
N ALA A 181 -3.82 2.69 4.27
CA ALA A 181 -3.23 1.44 4.73
C ALA A 181 -2.21 1.65 5.85
N LEU A 182 -2.38 0.87 6.92
CA LEU A 182 -1.54 0.84 8.09
C LEU A 182 -1.11 -0.61 8.37
N PHE A 183 0.17 -0.78 8.73
CA PHE A 183 0.74 -2.03 9.23
C PHE A 183 1.08 -1.86 10.72
N PRO A 184 0.16 -2.18 11.65
CA PRO A 184 0.36 -1.91 13.07
C PRO A 184 1.58 -2.57 13.70
N GLU A 185 2.08 -3.68 13.16
CA GLU A 185 3.34 -4.31 13.62
C GLU A 185 4.53 -3.36 13.53
N GLY A 186 4.48 -2.40 12.60
CA GLY A 186 5.51 -1.38 12.39
C GLY A 186 6.82 -1.91 11.79
N THR A 187 6.93 -3.21 11.53
CA THR A 187 8.02 -3.87 10.82
C THR A 187 7.53 -5.22 10.30
N ASP A 188 8.19 -5.71 9.25
CA ASP A 188 8.09 -7.07 8.74
C ASP A 188 8.45 -8.12 9.81
N PHE A 189 7.69 -9.20 9.81
CA PHE A 189 7.83 -10.34 10.70
C PHE A 189 9.11 -11.11 10.43
N THR A 190 9.87 -11.38 11.48
CA THR A 190 10.92 -12.39 11.50
C THR A 190 10.82 -13.18 12.80
N GLU A 191 11.31 -14.42 12.82
CA GLU A 191 11.31 -15.23 14.05
C GLU A 191 12.03 -14.51 15.20
N GLU A 192 13.17 -13.88 14.93
CA GLU A 192 13.90 -13.10 15.93
C GLU A 192 13.06 -11.95 16.53
N LYS A 193 12.33 -11.21 15.68
CA LYS A 193 11.45 -10.12 16.14
C LYS A 193 10.24 -10.67 16.90
N CYS A 194 9.72 -11.82 16.49
CA CYS A 194 8.63 -12.51 17.16
C CYS A 194 9.04 -12.93 18.57
N GLU A 195 10.22 -13.54 18.74
CA GLU A 195 10.73 -13.92 20.07
C GLU A 195 10.93 -12.71 20.99
N LYS A 196 11.43 -11.59 20.47
CA LYS A 196 11.51 -10.33 21.22
C LYS A 196 10.12 -9.80 21.61
N SER A 197 9.16 -9.86 20.68
CA SER A 197 7.78 -9.46 20.92
C SER A 197 7.11 -10.33 21.99
N LYS A 198 7.34 -11.65 21.99
CA LYS A 198 6.81 -12.59 23.00
C LYS A 198 7.35 -12.32 24.39
N LYS A 199 8.66 -12.09 24.52
CA LYS A 199 9.30 -11.74 25.80
C LYS A 199 8.69 -10.46 26.38
N PHE A 200 8.65 -9.40 25.57
CA PHE A 200 8.02 -8.14 25.98
C PHE A 200 6.54 -8.34 26.37
N ALA A 201 5.77 -9.07 25.56
CA ALA A 201 4.36 -9.36 25.85
C ALA A 201 4.17 -10.01 27.23
N ALA A 202 4.96 -11.04 27.53
CA ALA A 202 4.91 -11.75 28.81
C ALA A 202 5.29 -10.85 30.00
N GLU A 203 6.30 -9.97 29.83
CA GLU A 203 6.74 -9.03 30.86
C GLU A 203 5.65 -8.00 31.23
N VAL A 204 4.90 -7.50 30.25
CA VAL A 204 3.89 -6.44 30.45
C VAL A 204 2.45 -6.97 30.53
N GLY A 205 2.27 -8.29 30.60
CA GLY A 205 0.95 -8.92 30.72
C GLY A 205 0.06 -8.81 29.47
N LEU A 206 0.67 -8.63 28.30
CA LEU A 206 -0.01 -8.61 27.02
C LEU A 206 -0.05 -10.00 26.36
N PRO A 207 -0.93 -10.21 25.36
CA PRO A 207 -1.05 -11.48 24.67
C PRO A 207 0.25 -11.91 23.99
N VAL A 208 0.65 -13.16 24.21
CA VAL A 208 1.83 -13.75 23.54
C VAL A 208 1.40 -14.30 22.18
N LEU A 209 1.80 -13.62 21.10
CA LEU A 209 1.46 -13.96 19.71
C LEU A 209 2.61 -14.72 19.04
N THR A 210 2.30 -15.61 18.09
CA THR A 210 3.28 -16.56 17.51
C THR A 210 3.51 -16.42 16.00
N ASN A 211 2.56 -15.80 15.29
CA ASN A 211 2.53 -15.64 13.83
C ASN A 211 2.54 -14.17 13.40
N VAL A 212 2.24 -13.26 14.32
CA VAL A 212 2.31 -11.80 14.15
C VAL A 212 3.07 -11.16 15.32
N LEU A 213 3.51 -9.92 15.15
CA LEU A 213 4.05 -9.10 16.23
C LEU A 213 2.92 -8.37 16.98
N LEU A 214 3.20 -7.96 18.22
CA LEU A 214 2.28 -7.09 18.96
C LEU A 214 2.07 -5.76 18.19
N PRO A 215 0.81 -5.33 17.99
CA PRO A 215 0.52 -4.12 17.23
C PRO A 215 0.88 -2.86 18.04
N LYS A 216 1.46 -1.88 17.36
CA LYS A 216 1.62 -0.50 17.86
C LYS A 216 0.31 0.26 17.66
N THR A 217 -0.27 0.74 18.74
CA THR A 217 -1.64 1.28 18.75
C THR A 217 -1.73 2.77 18.46
N ARG A 218 -0.73 3.57 18.86
CA ARG A 218 -0.79 5.06 18.79
C ARG A 218 -1.15 5.60 17.40
N GLY A 219 -0.52 5.07 16.35
CA GLY A 219 -0.79 5.48 14.97
C GLY A 219 -2.20 5.11 14.50
N PHE A 220 -2.72 3.96 14.95
CA PHE A 220 -4.09 3.54 14.66
C PHE A 220 -5.10 4.45 15.38
N CYS A 221 -4.90 4.72 16.67
CA CYS A 221 -5.77 5.61 17.44
C CYS A 221 -5.82 7.01 16.82
N LEU A 222 -4.66 7.60 16.47
CA LEU A 222 -4.62 8.91 15.82
C LEU A 222 -5.33 8.94 14.45
N CYS A 223 -5.24 7.84 13.67
CA CYS A 223 -6.00 7.72 12.43
C CYS A 223 -7.51 7.73 12.69
N LEU A 224 -7.99 6.98 13.69
CA LEU A 224 -9.40 7.00 14.08
C LEU A 224 -9.80 8.38 14.61
N GLU A 225 -9.09 8.93 15.58
CA GLU A 225 -9.37 10.26 16.14
C GLU A 225 -9.53 11.31 15.04
N THR A 226 -8.60 11.33 14.09
CA THR A 226 -8.57 12.38 13.05
C THR A 226 -9.61 12.14 11.95
N LEU A 227 -9.87 10.89 11.55
CA LEU A 227 -10.61 10.57 10.33
C LEU A 227 -11.89 9.75 10.55
N ARG A 228 -12.26 9.41 11.78
CA ARG A 228 -13.46 8.61 12.10
C ARG A 228 -14.73 9.12 11.44
N GLY A 229 -14.98 10.42 11.50
CA GLY A 229 -16.15 11.05 10.85
C GLY A 229 -16.13 11.00 9.32
N SER A 230 -15.05 10.49 8.72
CA SER A 230 -14.87 10.38 7.27
C SER A 230 -14.66 8.95 6.78
N PHE A 231 -14.57 7.96 7.68
CA PHE A 231 -14.44 6.56 7.30
C PHE A 231 -15.78 5.85 7.40
N ASP A 232 -16.05 4.98 6.44
CA ASP A 232 -17.22 4.09 6.44
C ASP A 232 -16.94 2.83 7.29
N ALA A 233 -15.70 2.31 7.19
CA ALA A 233 -15.30 1.05 7.82
C ALA A 233 -13.78 0.94 8.03
N VAL A 234 -13.38 0.01 8.89
CA VAL A 234 -12.03 -0.56 8.91
C VAL A 234 -12.05 -1.91 8.21
N TYR A 235 -11.15 -2.10 7.24
CA TYR A 235 -10.90 -3.40 6.63
C TYR A 235 -9.75 -4.07 7.35
N ASP A 236 -10.06 -5.13 8.06
CA ASP A 236 -9.09 -5.93 8.78
C ASP A 236 -8.60 -7.08 7.90
N LEU A 237 -7.39 -6.95 7.36
CA LEU A 237 -6.84 -7.87 6.37
C LEU A 237 -5.79 -8.80 6.97
N THR A 238 -5.89 -10.09 6.71
CA THR A 238 -4.83 -11.05 7.05
C THR A 238 -4.21 -11.58 5.76
N ILE A 239 -2.93 -11.31 5.55
CA ILE A 239 -2.16 -11.78 4.39
C ILE A 239 -1.30 -12.97 4.77
N ALA A 240 -1.32 -14.00 3.92
CA ALA A 240 -0.46 -15.17 4.02
C ALA A 240 0.03 -15.60 2.63
N TYR A 241 1.20 -16.22 2.61
CA TYR A 241 1.83 -16.74 1.40
C TYR A 241 1.92 -18.24 1.50
N LYS A 242 1.57 -18.93 0.41
CA LYS A 242 1.74 -20.37 0.37
C LYS A 242 3.22 -20.69 0.15
N ARG A 243 3.77 -21.52 1.05
CA ARG A 243 5.20 -21.90 1.14
C ARG A 243 6.11 -20.78 1.65
N GLN A 244 6.39 -19.77 0.83
CA GLN A 244 7.44 -18.79 1.10
C GLN A 244 6.96 -17.36 0.87
N CYS A 245 7.41 -16.44 1.73
CA CYS A 245 7.16 -15.02 1.55
C CYS A 245 8.11 -14.48 0.47
N PRO A 246 7.62 -13.68 -0.49
CA PRO A 246 8.45 -13.13 -1.56
C PRO A 246 9.26 -11.93 -1.09
N PHE A 247 10.44 -11.73 -1.68
CA PHE A 247 11.14 -10.45 -1.69
C PHE A 247 10.76 -9.63 -2.93
N PHE A 248 11.20 -8.36 -2.99
CA PHE A 248 10.94 -7.50 -4.14
C PHE A 248 11.40 -8.12 -5.47
N LEU A 249 12.61 -8.69 -5.52
CA LEU A 249 13.13 -9.29 -6.75
C LEU A 249 12.40 -10.57 -7.15
N ASP A 250 11.83 -11.32 -6.21
CA ASP A 250 11.03 -12.50 -6.52
C ASP A 250 9.81 -12.11 -7.35
N ASN A 251 9.15 -10.99 -7.00
CA ASN A 251 8.07 -10.42 -7.78
C ASN A 251 8.53 -9.93 -9.15
N VAL A 252 9.72 -9.32 -9.26
CA VAL A 252 10.24 -8.84 -10.56
C VAL A 252 10.50 -10.01 -11.52
N PHE A 253 11.13 -11.08 -11.04
CA PHE A 253 11.48 -12.22 -11.87
C PHE A 253 10.35 -13.26 -11.99
N GLY A 254 9.33 -13.17 -11.13
CA GLY A 254 8.24 -14.13 -11.04
C GLY A 254 8.70 -15.47 -10.49
N VAL A 255 9.57 -15.45 -9.49
CA VAL A 255 10.07 -16.62 -8.76
C VAL A 255 9.05 -17.03 -7.69
N ASP A 256 8.69 -16.06 -6.87
CA ASP A 256 7.71 -16.15 -5.79
C ASP A 256 6.91 -14.84 -5.71
N PRO A 257 5.72 -14.87 -5.08
CA PRO A 257 5.03 -16.03 -4.55
C PRO A 257 4.22 -16.70 -5.66
N SER A 258 4.05 -18.01 -5.53
CA SER A 258 3.13 -18.75 -6.38
C SER A 258 1.66 -18.47 -6.09
N GLU A 259 1.31 -18.26 -4.82
CA GLU A 259 -0.06 -18.08 -4.34
C GLU A 259 -0.05 -17.19 -3.09
N VAL A 260 -0.86 -16.13 -3.10
CA VAL A 260 -1.06 -15.17 -2.01
C VAL A 260 -2.51 -15.24 -1.58
N HIS A 261 -2.75 -15.30 -0.27
CA HIS A 261 -4.07 -15.33 0.31
C HIS A 261 -4.31 -14.06 1.13
N ILE A 262 -5.45 -13.42 0.92
CA ILE A 262 -5.88 -12.22 1.63
C ILE A 262 -7.27 -12.51 2.21
N HIS A 263 -7.34 -12.67 3.53
CA HIS A 263 -8.61 -12.75 4.26
C HIS A 263 -9.05 -11.34 4.67
N ILE A 264 -10.32 -11.02 4.42
CA ILE A 264 -10.88 -9.70 4.62
C ILE A 264 -12.01 -9.79 5.64
N GLN A 265 -11.96 -8.95 6.67
CA GLN A 265 -13.12 -8.69 7.52
C GLN A 265 -13.46 -7.20 7.49
N ARG A 266 -14.71 -6.87 7.19
CA ARG A 266 -15.20 -5.49 7.13
C ARG A 266 -15.87 -5.13 8.44
N ILE A 267 -15.26 -4.24 9.20
CA ILE A 267 -15.82 -3.72 10.46
C ILE A 267 -16.36 -2.30 10.22
N PRO A 268 -17.69 -2.07 10.26
CA PRO A 268 -18.26 -0.73 10.20
C PRO A 268 -17.64 0.19 11.26
N ILE A 269 -17.41 1.46 10.93
CA ILE A 269 -16.74 2.39 11.84
C ILE A 269 -17.46 2.53 13.19
N ASN A 270 -18.79 2.39 13.19
CA ASN A 270 -19.65 2.47 14.37
C ASN A 270 -19.45 1.30 15.34
N ASN A 271 -18.85 0.19 14.89
CA ASN A 271 -18.58 -1.00 15.71
C ASN A 271 -17.19 -0.97 16.35
N ILE A 272 -16.40 0.07 16.10
CA ILE A 272 -15.07 0.25 16.68
C ILE A 272 -15.20 1.15 17.91
N PRO A 273 -14.51 0.91 19.02
CA PRO A 273 -14.58 1.81 20.17
C PRO A 273 -14.12 3.24 19.83
N THR A 274 -14.64 4.22 20.58
CA THR A 274 -14.31 5.65 20.39
C THR A 274 -13.15 6.09 21.29
N SER A 275 -13.05 5.51 22.50
CA SER A 275 -11.95 5.79 23.43
C SER A 275 -10.65 5.18 22.91
N ASP A 276 -9.54 5.92 23.00
CA ASP A 276 -8.22 5.47 22.57
C ASP A 276 -7.78 4.17 23.26
N ALA A 277 -8.05 4.05 24.57
CA ALA A 277 -7.68 2.86 25.33
C ALA A 277 -8.47 1.62 24.85
N GLU A 278 -9.76 1.80 24.58
CA GLU A 278 -10.63 0.72 24.09
C GLU A 278 -10.30 0.36 22.63
N ALA A 279 -10.00 1.36 21.79
CA ALA A 279 -9.57 1.15 20.41
C ALA A 279 -8.21 0.43 20.33
N ALA A 280 -7.28 0.75 21.22
CA ALA A 280 -6.00 0.04 21.38
C ALA A 280 -6.19 -1.42 21.80
N ALA A 281 -7.09 -1.68 22.77
CA ALA A 281 -7.44 -3.03 23.19
C ALA A 281 -8.14 -3.80 22.07
N TRP A 282 -9.04 -3.14 21.33
CA TRP A 282 -9.72 -3.70 20.16
C TRP A 282 -8.70 -4.13 19.09
N LEU A 283 -7.74 -3.26 18.74
CA LEU A 283 -6.69 -3.59 17.77
C LEU A 283 -5.85 -4.78 18.24
N THR A 284 -5.48 -4.83 19.51
CA THR A 284 -4.76 -5.96 20.10
C THR A 284 -5.55 -7.26 19.97
N ASN A 285 -6.86 -7.24 20.20
CA ASN A 285 -7.72 -8.41 20.01
C ASN A 285 -7.85 -8.80 18.53
N ARG A 286 -7.90 -7.84 17.61
CA ARG A 286 -7.85 -8.15 16.16
C ARG A 286 -6.57 -8.89 15.79
N PHE A 287 -5.44 -8.53 16.39
CA PHE A 287 -4.17 -9.22 16.16
C PHE A 287 -4.12 -10.64 16.75
N LYS A 288 -4.88 -10.94 17.82
CA LYS A 288 -5.08 -12.34 18.26
C LYS A 288 -5.80 -13.16 17.20
N VAL A 289 -6.89 -12.63 16.64
CA VAL A 289 -7.65 -13.29 15.57
C VAL A 289 -6.76 -13.54 14.35
N LYS A 290 -5.89 -12.58 13.99
CA LYS A 290 -4.88 -12.77 12.93
C LYS A 290 -3.90 -13.90 13.25
N ASP A 291 -3.44 -13.97 14.50
CA ASP A 291 -2.51 -15.00 14.95
C ASP A 291 -3.11 -16.40 14.77
N GLU A 292 -4.37 -16.56 15.18
CA GLU A 292 -5.15 -17.80 15.03
C GLU A 292 -5.38 -18.15 13.56
N LEU A 293 -5.83 -17.19 12.74
CA LEU A 293 -6.03 -17.39 11.30
C LEU A 293 -4.74 -17.85 10.59
N LEU A 294 -3.58 -17.32 10.99
CA LEU A 294 -2.30 -17.73 10.42
C LEU A 294 -1.84 -19.10 10.93
N SER A 295 -2.16 -19.48 12.17
CA SER A 295 -1.97 -20.86 12.67
C SER A 295 -2.78 -21.85 11.85
N ASP A 296 -4.06 -21.55 11.63
CA ASP A 296 -4.94 -22.39 10.82
C ASP A 296 -4.45 -22.47 9.38
N PHE A 297 -4.05 -21.34 8.79
CA PHE A 297 -3.50 -21.28 7.45
C PHE A 297 -2.25 -22.16 7.27
N LYS A 298 -1.35 -22.20 8.27
CA LYS A 298 -0.15 -23.06 8.22
C LYS A 298 -0.51 -24.56 8.13
N SER A 299 -1.60 -24.98 8.77
CA SER A 299 -2.04 -26.39 8.76
C SER A 299 -2.93 -26.74 7.56
N GLN A 300 -3.82 -25.83 7.16
CA GLN A 300 -4.83 -26.07 6.13
C GLN A 300 -4.38 -25.61 4.73
N GLY A 301 -3.41 -24.69 4.64
CA GLY A 301 -2.95 -24.09 3.40
C GLY A 301 -3.93 -23.10 2.76
N GLN A 302 -4.97 -22.71 3.49
CA GLN A 302 -6.01 -21.77 3.06
C GLN A 302 -6.71 -21.09 4.26
N PHE A 303 -7.28 -19.92 4.01
CA PHE A 303 -8.20 -19.24 4.93
C PHE A 303 -9.65 -19.77 4.77
N PRO A 304 -10.51 -19.62 5.80
CA PRO A 304 -11.94 -19.95 5.71
C PRO A 304 -12.66 -19.07 4.70
N ASP A 305 -13.84 -19.49 4.23
CA ASP A 305 -14.73 -18.72 3.34
C ASP A 305 -14.01 -18.18 2.08
N GLN A 306 -13.30 -19.07 1.39
CA GLN A 306 -12.68 -18.74 0.10
C GLN A 306 -13.74 -18.32 -0.91
N LYS A 307 -13.45 -17.23 -1.61
CA LYS A 307 -14.29 -16.74 -2.68
C LYS A 307 -13.86 -17.32 -4.02
N PRO A 308 -14.80 -17.41 -4.98
CA PRO A 308 -14.43 -17.60 -6.37
C PRO A 308 -13.36 -16.58 -6.77
N GLU A 309 -12.36 -17.03 -7.51
CA GLU A 309 -11.28 -16.19 -7.99
C GLU A 309 -11.82 -15.14 -8.96
N GLU A 310 -12.09 -13.93 -8.47
CA GLU A 310 -12.41 -12.79 -9.32
C GLU A 310 -11.13 -12.43 -10.09
N GLN A 311 -11.03 -12.90 -11.33
CA GLN A 311 -9.83 -12.68 -12.14
C GLN A 311 -9.68 -11.21 -12.52
N LEU A 312 -8.45 -10.70 -12.48
CA LEU A 312 -8.16 -9.41 -13.10
C LEU A 312 -8.50 -9.43 -14.59
N SER A 313 -9.17 -8.38 -15.05
CA SER A 313 -9.50 -8.20 -16.47
C SER A 313 -8.23 -8.01 -17.30
N THR A 314 -7.87 -9.01 -18.09
CA THR A 314 -6.71 -8.95 -19.00
C THR A 314 -6.83 -7.78 -19.98
N LEU A 315 -8.03 -7.53 -20.51
CA LEU A 315 -8.26 -6.42 -21.44
C LEU A 315 -7.99 -5.07 -20.77
N GLN A 316 -8.53 -4.84 -19.57
CA GLN A 316 -8.32 -3.58 -18.85
C GLN A 316 -6.85 -3.39 -18.49
N SER A 317 -6.17 -4.44 -18.02
CA SER A 317 -4.73 -4.39 -17.72
C SER A 317 -3.91 -4.06 -18.96
N LEU A 318 -4.22 -4.66 -20.12
CA LEU A 318 -3.54 -4.36 -21.39
C LEU A 318 -3.80 -2.93 -21.85
N LEU A 319 -5.03 -2.43 -21.77
CA LEU A 319 -5.36 -1.05 -22.11
C LEU A 319 -4.57 -0.05 -21.24
N ASN A 320 -4.57 -0.25 -19.93
CA ASN A 320 -3.79 0.59 -19.01
C ASN A 320 -2.29 0.54 -19.35
N PHE A 321 -1.76 -0.66 -19.57
CA PHE A 321 -0.36 -0.85 -19.97
C PHE A 321 -0.04 -0.09 -21.27
N THR A 322 -0.86 -0.24 -22.31
CA THR A 322 -0.69 0.47 -23.59
C THR A 322 -0.71 1.98 -23.42
N VAL A 323 -1.62 2.52 -22.61
CA VAL A 323 -1.67 3.96 -22.32
C VAL A 323 -0.38 4.44 -21.66
N ILE A 324 0.13 3.71 -20.65
CA ILE A 324 1.39 4.08 -19.97
C ILE A 324 2.59 4.02 -20.93
N ILE A 325 2.68 2.97 -21.75
CA ILE A 325 3.75 2.85 -22.74
C ILE A 325 3.67 4.00 -23.77
N ALA A 326 2.48 4.29 -24.30
CA ALA A 326 2.29 5.38 -25.26
C ALA A 326 2.69 6.74 -24.68
N LEU A 327 2.22 7.07 -23.46
CA LEU A 327 2.60 8.30 -22.78
C LEU A 327 4.12 8.38 -22.55
N THR A 328 4.73 7.27 -22.14
CA THR A 328 6.17 7.19 -21.92
C THR A 328 6.93 7.42 -23.22
N THR A 329 6.55 6.78 -24.31
CA THR A 329 7.16 6.99 -25.63
C THR A 329 7.03 8.44 -26.09
N ILE A 330 5.85 9.06 -25.92
CA ILE A 330 5.63 10.47 -26.26
C ILE A 330 6.55 11.37 -25.42
N PHE A 331 6.56 11.21 -24.10
CA PHE A 331 7.40 12.02 -23.23
C PHE A 331 8.90 11.83 -23.52
N THR A 332 9.33 10.61 -23.82
CA THR A 332 10.71 10.32 -24.19
C THR A 332 11.05 11.00 -25.50
N TYR A 333 10.21 10.86 -26.53
CA TYR A 333 10.40 11.54 -27.81
C TYR A 333 10.49 13.07 -27.63
N LEU A 334 9.58 13.68 -26.87
CA LEU A 334 9.60 15.13 -26.59
C LEU A 334 10.91 15.56 -25.91
N THR A 335 11.36 14.78 -24.91
CA THR A 335 12.59 15.07 -24.15
C THR A 335 13.82 15.08 -25.05
N PHE A 336 13.94 14.12 -25.96
CA PHE A 336 15.10 14.00 -26.83
C PHE A 336 15.01 14.85 -28.11
N SER A 337 13.81 15.25 -28.52
CA SER A 337 13.60 16.08 -29.71
C SER A 337 13.72 17.57 -29.44
N TYR A 338 13.31 18.04 -28.25
CA TYR A 338 13.24 19.45 -27.93
C TYR A 338 14.12 19.81 -26.72
N LYS A 339 15.08 20.72 -26.91
CA LYS A 339 15.99 21.18 -25.85
C LYS A 339 15.24 21.76 -24.64
N LEU A 340 14.11 22.45 -24.87
CA LEU A 340 13.28 22.98 -23.80
C LEU A 340 12.69 21.87 -22.92
N CYS A 341 12.22 20.76 -23.50
CA CYS A 341 11.70 19.61 -22.76
C CYS A 341 12.80 18.94 -21.93
N MET A 342 14.02 18.83 -22.47
CA MET A 342 15.19 18.31 -21.72
C MET A 342 15.54 19.20 -20.51
N VAL A 343 15.52 20.54 -20.68
CA VAL A 343 15.72 21.49 -19.57
C VAL A 343 14.59 21.34 -18.54
N TYR A 344 13.35 21.26 -19.00
CA TYR A 344 12.19 21.03 -18.14
C TYR A 344 12.32 19.76 -17.30
N VAL A 345 12.66 18.61 -17.92
CA VAL A 345 12.85 17.34 -17.21
C VAL A 345 13.95 17.45 -16.16
N SER A 346 15.06 18.12 -16.48
CA SER A 346 16.15 18.36 -15.53
C SER A 346 15.68 19.18 -14.33
N LEU A 347 14.95 20.28 -14.57
CA LEU A 347 14.38 21.13 -13.52
C LEU A 347 13.32 20.38 -12.70
N ALA A 348 12.48 19.57 -13.35
CA ALA A 348 11.48 18.75 -12.70
C ALA A 348 12.13 17.73 -11.75
N CYS A 349 13.21 17.07 -12.16
CA CYS A 349 13.97 16.16 -11.30
C CYS A 349 14.54 16.87 -10.07
N LEU A 350 15.15 18.05 -10.26
CA LEU A 350 15.67 18.86 -9.15
C LEU A 350 14.55 19.29 -8.18
N TYR A 351 13.43 19.75 -8.74
CA TYR A 351 12.25 20.15 -7.97
C TYR A 351 11.68 18.98 -7.18
N LEU A 352 11.42 17.84 -7.82
CA LEU A 352 10.89 16.63 -7.17
C LEU A 352 11.83 16.12 -6.08
N ALA A 353 13.14 16.10 -6.33
CA ALA A 353 14.13 15.72 -5.32
C ALA A 353 14.10 16.67 -4.11
N TYR A 354 14.02 17.98 -4.35
CA TYR A 354 13.96 19.00 -3.30
C TYR A 354 12.69 18.85 -2.45
N ILE A 355 11.50 18.87 -3.05
CA ILE A 355 10.23 18.80 -2.30
C ILE A 355 10.09 17.48 -1.53
N THR A 356 10.56 16.37 -2.11
CA THR A 356 10.50 15.05 -1.49
C THR A 356 11.40 15.01 -0.26
N ARG A 357 12.64 15.52 -0.40
CA ARG A 357 13.61 15.57 0.70
C ARG A 357 13.16 16.48 1.83
N CYS A 358 12.55 17.62 1.49
CA CYS A 358 12.03 18.59 2.45
C CYS A 358 10.61 18.26 2.94
N LYS A 359 10.00 17.17 2.45
CA LYS A 359 8.62 16.74 2.77
C LYS A 359 7.58 17.88 2.58
N ILE A 360 7.72 18.66 1.51
CA ILE A 360 6.87 19.85 1.27
C ILE A 360 5.55 19.44 0.62
N PHE A 361 4.43 19.64 1.30
CA PHE A 361 3.09 19.49 0.73
C PHE A 361 2.44 20.87 0.59
N PRO A 362 2.33 21.43 -0.64
CA PRO A 362 1.62 22.69 -0.85
C PRO A 362 0.21 22.64 -0.28
N MET A 363 -0.22 23.71 0.37
CA MET A 363 -1.61 23.88 0.80
C MET A 363 -2.24 25.04 0.02
N PRO A 364 -3.54 24.99 -0.29
CA PRO A 364 -4.21 26.11 -0.94
C PRO A 364 -4.05 27.39 -0.11
N LEU A 365 -3.92 28.53 -0.80
CA LEU A 365 -3.62 29.82 -0.17
C LEU A 365 -4.66 30.21 0.90
N GLU A 366 -5.90 29.73 0.79
CA GLU A 366 -7.00 29.93 1.74
C GLU A 366 -6.76 29.29 3.13
N PHE A 367 -5.85 28.32 3.22
CA PHE A 367 -5.47 27.66 4.47
C PHE A 367 -4.21 28.28 5.12
N LEU A 368 -3.59 29.29 4.49
CA LEU A 368 -2.48 30.01 5.11
C LEU A 368 -3.01 30.99 6.17
N PRO A 369 -2.42 30.99 7.39
CA PRO A 369 -2.94 31.78 8.52
C PRO A 369 -2.99 33.30 8.27
N PHE A 370 -2.28 33.81 7.25
CA PHE A 370 -2.28 35.22 6.89
C PHE A 370 -3.60 35.74 6.29
N VAL A 371 -4.51 34.88 5.82
CA VAL A 371 -5.77 35.31 5.18
C VAL A 371 -6.96 35.28 6.17
N LYS A 372 -6.85 34.58 7.29
CA LYS A 372 -7.91 34.54 8.33
C LYS A 372 -7.94 35.76 9.26
N GLY A 373 -6.96 36.66 9.18
CA GLY A 373 -6.91 37.89 9.96
C GLY A 373 -7.50 39.09 9.24
N LYS A 374 -8.80 39.06 8.88
CA LYS A 374 -9.62 40.25 8.56
C LYS A 374 -11.03 39.82 8.12
N LYS A 375 -11.86 39.46 9.08
CA LYS A 375 -13.34 39.58 9.03
C LYS A 375 -13.84 39.01 10.35
N ASP A 376 -14.03 39.91 11.30
CA ASP A 376 -15.05 39.90 12.34
C ASP A 376 -14.69 41.06 13.27
N ASP A 377 -15.14 42.27 12.88
CA ASP A 377 -15.45 43.41 13.75
C ASP A 377 -16.77 43.99 13.25
#